data_AF-Q9L5N1-F1
#
_entry.id   AF-Q9L5N1-F1
#
_cell.length_a   1.000
_cell.length_b   1.000
_cell.length_c   1.000
_cell.angle_alpha   90.00
_cell.angle_beta   90.00
_cell.angle_gamma   90.00
#
_symmetry.space_group_name_H-M   'P 1'
#
loop_
_entity.id
_entity.type
_entity.pdbx_description
1 polymer ?
#
loop_
_entity_poly.entity_id
_entity_poly.type
_entity_poly.pdbx_seq_one_letter_code
_entity_poly.pdbx_strand_id
1 'polypeptide(L)' 'MSDLFSSESPVTLAQARTVAAGYQNVFIENLQPAGHFQIVIRDHRDHDSQLVWRNWNYESGANDALNSYLQSHGLKAS' A
#
# COMPACT_ATOMS: atom_id res chain seq x y z
N MET A 1 -11.02 -9.28 -12.76
CA MET A 1 -10.19 -8.26 -12.09
C MET A 1 -8.90 -8.97 -11.78
N SER A 2 -7.80 -8.65 -12.47
CA SER A 2 -6.52 -9.30 -12.16
C SER A 2 -6.19 -8.96 -10.72
N ASP A 3 -6.12 -9.97 -9.85
CA ASP A 3 -5.69 -9.81 -8.46
C ASP A 3 -4.32 -9.15 -8.50
N LEU A 4 -4.28 -7.83 -8.27
CA LEU A 4 -3.10 -7.02 -8.50
C LEU A 4 -1.91 -7.50 -7.65
N PHE A 5 -2.18 -8.26 -6.58
CA PHE A 5 -1.17 -8.80 -5.68
C PHE A 5 -1.52 -10.24 -5.30
N SER A 6 -0.54 -11.14 -5.43
CA SER A 6 -0.58 -12.46 -4.80
C SER A 6 -0.95 -12.29 -3.31
N SER A 7 -1.81 -13.16 -2.76
CA SER A 7 -2.18 -13.15 -1.33
C SER A 7 -1.02 -13.50 -0.39
N GLU A 8 0.16 -13.82 -0.94
CA GLU A 8 1.36 -14.19 -0.21
C GLU A 8 2.01 -12.98 0.47
N SER A 9 2.13 -13.01 1.81
CA SER A 9 3.00 -12.09 2.56
C SER A 9 4.46 -12.56 2.50
N PRO A 10 5.45 -11.66 2.44
CA PRO A 10 5.33 -10.20 2.55
C PRO A 10 4.98 -9.51 1.22
N VAL A 11 4.41 -8.30 1.32
CA VAL A 11 4.37 -7.37 0.19
C VAL A 11 5.80 -7.06 -0.23
N THR A 12 6.16 -7.32 -1.49
CA THR A 12 7.49 -6.99 -2.00
C THR A 12 7.60 -5.49 -2.25
N LEU A 13 8.81 -4.93 -2.16
CA LEU A 13 9.04 -3.53 -2.47
C LEU A 13 8.67 -3.19 -3.93
N ALA A 14 8.86 -4.14 -4.86
CA ALA A 14 8.46 -3.96 -6.26
C ALA A 14 6.94 -3.81 -6.39
N GLN A 15 6.15 -4.70 -5.76
CA GLN A 15 4.70 -4.58 -5.72
C GLN A 15 4.25 -3.26 -5.09
N ALA A 16 4.81 -2.91 -3.92
CA ALA A 16 4.47 -1.66 -3.24
C ALA A 16 4.74 -0.43 -4.11
N ARG A 17 5.86 -0.42 -4.87
CA ARG A 17 6.17 0.66 -5.83
C ARG A 17 5.19 0.70 -7.00
N THR A 18 4.79 -0.45 -7.53
CA THR A 18 3.75 -0.52 -8.56
C THR A 18 2.42 0.02 -8.04
N VAL A 19 2.05 -0.28 -6.80
CA VAL A 19 0.83 0.27 -6.17
C VAL A 19 0.96 1.78 -6.03
N ALA A 20 2.04 2.26 -5.40
CA ALA A 20 2.23 3.68 -5.14
C ALA A 20 2.31 4.51 -6.44
N ALA A 21 2.79 3.93 -7.55
CA ALA A 21 2.74 4.57 -8.85
C ALA A 21 1.33 4.63 -9.45
N GLY A 22 0.46 3.67 -9.11
CA GLY A 22 -0.91 3.58 -9.62
C GLY A 22 -1.95 4.40 -8.84
N TYR A 23 -1.62 4.88 -7.65
CA TYR A 23 -2.54 5.56 -6.74
C TYR A 23 -1.89 6.80 -6.09
N GLN A 24 -2.60 7.93 -6.10
CA GLN A 24 -2.12 9.23 -5.61
C GLN A 24 -2.07 9.30 -4.08
N ASN A 25 -2.77 8.41 -3.38
CA ASN A 25 -2.89 8.40 -1.93
C ASN A 25 -2.25 7.17 -1.28
N VAL A 26 -1.39 6.45 -2.02
CA VAL A 26 -0.65 5.29 -1.51
C VAL A 26 0.81 5.65 -1.40
N PHE A 27 1.38 5.42 -0.23
CA PHE A 27 2.75 5.81 0.10
C PHE A 27 3.54 4.64 0.69
N ILE A 28 4.85 4.65 0.43
CA ILE A 28 5.81 3.77 1.09
C ILE A 28 6.53 4.62 2.13
N GLU A 29 6.38 4.26 3.39
CA GLU A 29 6.99 4.95 4.52
C GLU A 29 7.93 4.00 5.29
N ASN A 30 8.84 4.56 6.08
CA ASN A 30 9.71 3.80 6.99
C ASN A 30 10.48 2.64 6.31
N LEU A 31 10.94 2.85 5.08
CA LEU A 31 11.76 1.88 4.36
C LEU A 31 13.12 1.70 5.06
N GLN A 32 13.36 0.49 5.59
CA GLN A 32 14.56 0.11 6.31
C GLN A 32 15.51 -0.72 5.43
N PRO A 33 16.83 -0.74 5.74
CA PRO A 33 17.81 -1.55 5.01
C PRO A 33 17.48 -3.05 4.93
N ALA A 34 16.75 -3.59 5.91
CA ALA A 34 16.32 -5.00 5.93
C ALA A 34 15.17 -5.33 4.97
N GLY A 35 14.67 -4.36 4.19
CA GLY A 35 13.52 -4.54 3.30
C GLY A 35 12.16 -4.47 4.02
N HIS A 36 12.14 -4.09 5.30
CA HIS A 36 10.92 -3.74 6.01
C HIS A 36 10.47 -2.34 5.61
N PHE A 37 9.19 -2.17 5.35
CA PHE A 37 8.59 -0.87 5.09
C PHE A 37 7.12 -0.90 5.47
N GLN A 38 6.54 0.29 5.65
CA GLN A 38 5.11 0.45 5.81
C GLN A 38 4.49 0.88 4.49
N ILE A 39 3.39 0.24 4.12
CA ILE A 39 2.51 0.76 3.08
C ILE A 39 1.38 1.52 3.77
N VAL A 40 1.07 2.69 3.23
CA VAL A 40 0.17 3.66 3.85
C VAL A 40 -0.84 4.10 2.81
N ILE A 41 -2.12 4.13 3.21
CA ILE A 41 -3.21 4.75 2.46
C ILE A 41 -3.72 5.92 3.27
N ARG A 42 -3.83 7.08 2.63
CA ARG A 42 -4.40 8.30 3.22
C ARG A 42 -5.70 8.70 2.52
N ASP A 43 -6.54 9.49 3.18
CA ASP A 43 -7.84 9.92 2.65
C ASP A 43 -7.70 10.91 1.47
N HIS A 44 -6.60 11.66 1.42
CA HIS A 44 -6.26 12.57 0.31
C HIS A 44 -4.86 12.30 -0.26
N ARG A 45 -4.50 13.09 -1.28
CA ARG A 45 -3.24 12.97 -2.03
C ARG A 45 -2.01 13.47 -1.25
N ASP A 46 -2.23 14.19 -0.15
CA ASP A 46 -1.16 14.84 0.61
C ASP A 46 -0.73 14.01 1.82
N HIS A 47 0.55 14.04 2.16
CA HIS A 47 1.09 13.31 3.32
C HIS A 47 0.58 13.83 4.67
N ASP A 48 -0.01 15.02 4.72
CA ASP A 48 -0.60 15.62 5.93
C ASP A 48 -2.06 15.20 6.16
N SER A 49 -2.60 14.38 5.25
CA SER A 49 -3.99 13.93 5.28
C SER A 49 -4.20 12.72 6.21
N GLN A 50 -5.46 12.45 6.57
CA GLN A 50 -5.78 11.47 7.61
C GLN A 50 -5.37 10.06 7.18
N LEU A 51 -4.79 9.33 8.13
CA LEU A 51 -4.42 7.94 7.93
C LEU A 51 -5.69 7.08 7.82
N VAL A 52 -5.91 6.47 6.65
CA VAL A 52 -6.99 5.49 6.44
C VAL A 52 -6.53 4.11 6.87
N TRP A 53 -5.33 3.71 6.44
CA TRP A 53 -4.79 2.39 6.71
C TRP A 53 -3.27 2.38 6.61
N ARG A 54 -2.61 1.56 7.43
CA ARG A 54 -1.17 1.33 7.40
C ARG A 54 -0.80 0.01 8.04
N ASN A 55 -0.01 -0.79 7.34
CA ASN A 55 0.61 -2.00 7.87
C ASN A 55 2.08 -2.10 7.47
N TRP A 56 2.85 -2.87 8.24
CA TRP A 56 4.14 -3.35 7.78
C TRP A 56 3.97 -4.38 6.66
N ASN A 57 4.90 -4.38 5.71
CA ASN A 57 4.86 -5.26 4.54
C ASN A 57 4.88 -6.76 4.88
N TYR A 58 5.43 -7.15 6.02
CA TYR A 58 5.54 -8.54 6.47
C TYR A 58 4.37 -9.02 7.33
N GLU A 59 3.43 -8.15 7.67
CA GLU A 59 2.27 -8.56 8.47
C GLU A 59 1.41 -9.57 7.69
N SER A 60 0.85 -10.54 8.43
CA SER A 60 -0.07 -11.52 7.84
C SER A 60 -1.31 -10.83 7.28
N GLY A 61 -1.70 -11.19 6.06
CA GLY A 61 -2.87 -10.60 5.39
C GLY A 61 -2.69 -9.16 4.91
N ALA A 62 -1.45 -8.62 4.92
CA ALA A 62 -1.19 -7.26 4.45
C ALA A 62 -1.61 -7.05 2.98
N ASN A 63 -1.48 -8.06 2.12
CA ASN A 63 -1.94 -7.98 0.73
C ASN A 63 -3.48 -7.95 0.61
N ASP A 64 -4.19 -8.79 1.37
CA ASP A 64 -5.65 -8.81 1.34
C ASP A 64 -6.25 -7.51 1.88
N ALA A 65 -5.68 -7.01 2.98
CA ALA A 65 -6.04 -5.71 3.55
C ALA A 65 -5.74 -4.59 2.55
N LEU A 66 -4.54 -4.55 1.98
CA LEU A 66 -4.16 -3.56 0.95
C LEU A 66 -5.16 -3.58 -0.20
N ASN A 67 -5.47 -4.74 -0.77
CA ASN A 67 -6.44 -4.88 -1.86
C ASN A 67 -7.82 -4.31 -1.48
N SER A 68 -8.33 -4.66 -0.30
CA SER A 68 -9.62 -4.18 0.21
C SER A 68 -9.64 -2.65 0.38
N TYR A 69 -8.58 -2.07 0.94
CA TYR A 69 -8.48 -0.63 1.12
C TYR A 69 -8.23 0.13 -0.19
N LEU A 70 -7.49 -0.43 -1.15
CA LEU A 70 -7.35 0.15 -2.49
C LEU A 70 -8.69 0.18 -3.24
N GLN A 71 -9.51 -0.87 -3.12
CA GLN A 71 -10.83 -0.92 -3.75
C GLN A 71 -11.79 0.11 -3.17
N SER A 72 -11.72 0.37 -1.86
CA SER A 72 -12.65 1.26 -1.15
C SER A 72 -12.17 2.71 -1.07
N HIS A 73 -10.86 2.97 -1.00
CA HIS A 73 -10.28 4.29 -0.73
C HIS A 73 -9.19 4.70 -1.74
N GLY A 74 -8.80 3.84 -2.69
CA GLY A 74 -7.74 4.13 -3.63
C GLY A 74 -8.10 5.25 -4.61
N LEU A 75 -7.29 6.32 -4.63
CA LEU A 75 -7.40 7.41 -5.60
C LEU A 75 -6.45 7.13 -6.76
N LYS A 76 -6.95 6.59 -7.87
CA LYS A 76 -6.09 6.28 -9.04
C LYS A 76 -5.30 7.50 -9.49
N ALA A 77 -4.03 7.30 -9.85
CA ALA A 77 -3.26 8.27 -10.59
C ALA A 77 -3.94 8.54 -11.94
N SER A 78 -3.99 9.81 -12.33
CA SER A 78 -4.53 10.30 -13.60
C SER A 78 -3.54 10.11 -14.74
#